data_AF-K2GHF4-F1
#
_entry.id   AF-K2GHF4-F1
#
_cell.length_a   1.000
_cell.length_b   1.000
_cell.length_c   1.000
_cell.angle_alpha   90.00
_cell.angle_beta   90.00
_cell.angle_gamma   90.00
#
_symmetry.space_group_name_H-M   'P 1'
#
loop_
_entity.id
_entity.type
_entity.pdbx_description
1 polymer ?
#
loop_
_entity_poly.entity_id
_entity_poly.type
_entity_poly.pdbx_seq_one_letter_code
_entity_poly.pdbx_strand_id
1 'polypeptide(L)'
;MAEDEKTALKRIFKSVNEVRRQQNCTHAVLVGHNAHFDLGFLQAAIARTGTKNQNPFHSFSVFDTVTLSAVMFGQTVLAKSCIQAGIEFDGKEAHSALYDTQKTAELFCYILNKLAPHLLDTLVADQ
;
A
#
# COMPACT_ATOMS: atom_id res chain seq x y z
N MET A 1 6.06 21.55 0.56
CA MET A 1 7.01 21.91 1.64
C MET A 1 7.34 20.64 2.41
N ALA A 2 8.58 20.51 2.89
CA ALA A 2 8.95 19.43 3.80
C ALA A 2 8.36 19.69 5.19
N GLU A 3 8.02 18.61 5.90
CA GLU A 3 7.48 18.61 7.27
C GLU A 3 8.43 17.81 8.17
N ASP A 4 8.45 18.12 9.47
CA ASP A 4 9.16 17.33 10.49
C ASP A 4 8.63 15.88 10.53
N GLU A 5 9.54 14.89 10.57
CA GLU A 5 9.20 13.46 10.51
C GLU A 5 8.24 13.05 11.64
N LYS A 6 8.49 13.52 12.87
CA LYS A 6 7.69 13.11 14.03
C LYS A 6 6.26 13.64 13.92
N THR A 7 6.11 14.86 13.42
CA THR A 7 4.82 15.52 13.21
C THR A 7 4.03 14.80 12.11
N ALA A 8 4.67 14.53 10.97
CA ALA A 8 4.08 13.78 9.86
C ALA A 8 3.63 12.37 10.29
N LEU A 9 4.51 11.62 10.95
CA LEU A 9 4.21 10.25 11.40
C LEU A 9 3.06 10.20 12.41
N LYS A 10 3.04 11.10 13.40
CA LYS A 10 1.94 11.18 14.36
C LYS A 10 0.60 11.40 13.67
N ARG A 11 0.55 12.28 12.68
CA ARG A 11 -0.65 12.57 11.90
C ARG A 11 -1.09 11.34 11.10
N ILE A 12 -0.17 10.70 10.38
CA ILE A 12 -0.45 9.48 9.60
C ILE A 12 -0.94 8.35 10.52
N PHE A 13 -0.23 8.08 11.61
CA PHE A 13 -0.58 7.00 12.55
C PHE A 13 -1.92 7.23 13.23
N LYS A 14 -2.27 8.48 13.55
CA LYS A 14 -3.59 8.80 14.09
C LYS A 14 -4.68 8.40 13.09
N SER A 15 -4.59 8.88 11.85
CA SER A 15 -5.57 8.60 10.79
C SER A 15 -5.69 7.11 10.48
N VAL A 16 -4.56 6.39 10.39
CA VAL A 16 -4.58 4.93 10.13
C VAL A 16 -5.19 4.17 11.30
N ASN A 17 -4.90 4.54 12.56
CA ASN A 17 -5.51 3.91 13.73
C ASN A 17 -7.03 4.14 13.81
N GLU A 18 -7.50 5.32 13.42
CA GLU A 18 -8.94 5.63 13.37
C GLU A 18 -9.65 4.69 12.39
N VAL A 19 -9.15 4.55 11.16
CA VAL A 19 -9.70 3.64 10.15
C VAL A 19 -9.59 2.18 10.62
N ARG A 20 -8.45 1.76 11.15
CA ARG A 20 -8.24 0.40 11.66
C ARG A 20 -9.28 0.01 12.70
N ARG A 21 -9.59 0.90 13.64
CA ARG A 21 -10.61 0.69 14.68
C ARG A 21 -12.01 0.63 14.08
N GLN A 22 -12.34 1.54 13.15
CA GLN A 22 -13.64 1.55 12.48
C GLN A 22 -13.90 0.27 11.68
N GLN A 23 -12.85 -0.31 11.09
CA GLN A 23 -12.92 -1.56 10.31
C GLN A 23 -12.73 -2.82 11.16
N ASN A 24 -12.67 -2.70 12.49
CA ASN A 24 -12.44 -3.82 13.42
C ASN A 24 -11.17 -4.65 13.09
N CYS A 25 -10.14 -4.03 12.52
CA CYS A 25 -8.86 -4.68 12.24
C CYS A 25 -7.93 -4.60 13.46
N THR A 26 -7.04 -5.59 13.60
CA THR A 26 -6.04 -5.61 14.68
C THR A 26 -4.80 -4.77 14.34
N HIS A 27 -4.34 -4.84 13.08
CA HIS A 27 -3.13 -4.16 12.58
C HIS A 27 -3.37 -3.61 11.17
N ALA A 28 -2.53 -2.67 10.75
CA ALA A 28 -2.44 -2.23 9.36
C ALA A 28 -1.27 -2.95 8.65
N VAL A 29 -1.44 -3.29 7.37
CA VAL A 29 -0.36 -3.83 6.52
C VAL A 29 -0.06 -2.80 5.44
N LEU A 30 1.22 -2.46 5.27
CA LEU A 30 1.63 -1.49 4.26
C LEU A 30 1.48 -2.12 2.86
N VAL A 31 0.84 -1.37 1.96
CA VAL A 31 0.77 -1.68 0.53
C VAL A 31 1.68 -0.70 -0.21
N GLY A 32 2.54 -1.21 -1.10
CA GLY A 32 3.48 -0.40 -1.86
C GLY A 32 3.91 -1.10 -3.14
N HIS A 33 4.70 -0.43 -3.99
CA HIS A 33 5.27 -1.01 -5.21
C HIS A 33 6.78 -1.08 -5.02
N ASN A 34 7.32 -2.28 -4.77
CA ASN A 34 8.59 -2.52 -4.07
C ASN A 34 8.47 -2.17 -2.57
N ALA A 35 7.38 -2.61 -1.94
CA ALA A 35 6.90 -2.15 -0.63
C ALA A 35 7.90 -2.27 0.54
N HIS A 36 8.89 -3.18 0.45
CA HIS A 36 9.94 -3.29 1.47
C HIS A 36 10.85 -2.05 1.51
N PHE A 37 11.02 -1.35 0.40
CA PHE A 37 11.72 -0.07 0.36
C PHE A 37 11.03 0.96 1.25
N ASP A 38 9.74 1.19 1.03
CA ASP A 38 8.93 2.14 1.81
C ASP A 38 8.87 1.76 3.30
N LEU A 39 8.66 0.47 3.59
CA LEU A 39 8.65 -0.03 4.96
C LEU A 39 9.99 0.22 5.67
N GLY A 40 11.12 0.01 4.99
CA GLY A 40 12.45 0.26 5.55
C GLY A 40 12.66 1.73 5.95
N PHE A 41 12.26 2.67 5.08
CA PHE A 41 12.32 4.09 5.38
C PHE A 41 11.37 4.49 6.53
N LEU A 42 10.15 3.96 6.52
CA LEU A 42 9.18 4.19 7.59
C LEU A 42 9.72 3.70 8.95
N GLN A 43 10.30 2.51 9.00
CA GLN A 43 10.89 1.94 10.21
C GLN A 43 12.08 2.77 10.71
N ALA A 44 12.94 3.22 9.81
CA ALA A 44 14.05 4.09 10.15
C ALA A 44 13.55 5.44 10.73
N ALA A 45 12.51 6.03 10.16
CA ALA A 45 11.89 7.25 10.67
C ALA A 45 11.22 7.02 12.04
N ILE A 46 10.54 5.89 12.24
CA ILE A 46 9.97 5.51 13.54
C ILE A 46 11.06 5.41 14.61
N ALA A 47 12.20 4.80 14.27
CA ALA A 47 13.34 4.66 15.17
C ALA A 47 13.94 6.03 15.54
N ARG A 48 14.16 6.91 14.57
CA ARG A 48 14.67 8.28 14.80
C ARG A 48 13.73 9.14 15.66
N THR A 49 12.42 9.01 15.46
CA THR A 49 11.41 9.88 16.10
C THR A 49 10.88 9.36 17.44
N GLY A 50 11.20 8.11 17.79
CA GLY A 50 10.71 7.44 19.01
C GLY A 50 9.20 7.19 18.99
N THR A 51 8.60 6.95 17.81
CA THR A 51 7.14 6.84 17.63
C THR A 51 6.62 5.39 17.60
N LYS A 52 7.44 4.42 17.99
CA LYS A 52 7.12 2.97 17.91
C LYS A 52 5.78 2.59 18.54
N ASN A 53 5.46 3.14 19.71
CA ASN A 53 4.22 2.80 20.45
C ASN A 53 2.93 3.27 19.75
N GLN A 54 3.05 4.14 18.74
CA GLN A 54 1.92 4.67 17.98
C GLN A 54 1.77 3.99 16.62
N ASN A 55 2.79 3.25 16.17
CA ASN A 55 2.83 2.63 14.86
C ASN A 55 1.72 1.57 14.70
N PRO A 56 0.75 1.77 13.79
CA PRO A 56 -0.29 0.77 13.52
C PRO A 56 0.16 -0.32 12.54
N PHE A 57 1.28 -0.11 11.84
CA PHE A 57 1.74 -1.00 10.78
C PHE A 57 2.42 -2.25 11.36
N HIS A 58 2.16 -3.37 10.70
CA HIS A 58 2.87 -4.61 10.94
C HIS A 58 4.37 -4.46 10.69
N SER A 59 5.21 -5.13 11.48
CA SER A 59 6.65 -4.86 11.54
C SER A 59 7.48 -5.50 10.42
N PHE A 60 6.90 -6.37 9.59
CA PHE A 60 7.64 -7.01 8.49
C PHE A 60 6.77 -7.33 7.29
N SER A 61 5.55 -7.82 7.50
CA SER A 61 4.60 -8.10 6.41
C SER A 61 4.21 -6.83 5.65
N VAL A 62 4.18 -6.97 4.32
CA VAL A 62 3.71 -5.97 3.35
C VAL A 62 2.88 -6.68 2.27
N PHE A 63 2.05 -5.92 1.56
CA PHE A 63 1.52 -6.36 0.27
C PHE A 63 2.26 -5.62 -0.84
N ASP A 64 3.13 -6.33 -1.54
CA ASP A 64 3.92 -5.77 -2.64
C ASP A 64 3.18 -5.89 -3.97
N THR A 65 2.82 -4.75 -4.52
CA THR A 65 2.14 -4.66 -5.82
C THR A 65 3.06 -4.99 -6.99
N VAL A 66 4.40 -5.03 -6.82
CA VAL A 66 5.30 -5.58 -7.86
C VAL A 66 5.00 -7.05 -8.07
N THR A 67 4.96 -7.85 -7.00
CA THR A 67 4.65 -9.28 -7.08
C THR A 67 3.25 -9.52 -7.62
N LEU A 68 2.26 -8.78 -7.11
CA LEU A 68 0.88 -8.90 -7.58
C LEU A 68 0.74 -8.55 -9.07
N SER A 69 1.43 -7.49 -9.52
CA SER A 69 1.42 -7.09 -10.93
C SER A 69 2.15 -8.08 -11.83
N ALA A 70 3.23 -8.70 -11.34
CA ALA A 70 3.95 -9.71 -12.09
C ALA A 70 3.07 -10.93 -12.36
N VAL A 71 2.30 -11.36 -11.34
CA VAL A 71 1.34 -12.46 -11.48
C VAL A 71 0.18 -12.09 -12.40
N MET A 72 -0.40 -10.90 -12.25
CA MET A 72 -1.62 -10.52 -12.97
C MET A 72 -1.36 -10.05 -14.41
N PHE A 73 -0.25 -9.35 -14.66
CA PHE A 73 0.02 -8.66 -15.92
C PHE A 73 1.36 -9.01 -16.56
N GLY A 74 2.21 -9.80 -15.88
CA GLY A 74 3.59 -10.02 -16.31
C GLY A 74 4.45 -8.75 -16.29
N GLN A 75 4.07 -7.74 -15.48
CA GLN A 75 4.75 -6.45 -15.38
C GLN A 75 5.20 -6.17 -13.95
N THR A 76 6.41 -5.62 -13.80
CA THR A 76 6.99 -5.23 -12.51
C THR A 76 7.16 -3.71 -12.37
N VAL A 77 6.87 -2.94 -13.41
CA VAL A 77 7.00 -1.49 -13.42
C VAL A 77 5.61 -0.88 -13.26
N LEU A 78 5.39 -0.06 -12.22
CA LEU A 78 4.10 0.52 -11.87
C LEU A 78 3.35 1.10 -13.08
N ALA A 79 4.03 1.94 -13.87
CA ALA A 79 3.45 2.56 -15.05
C ALA A 79 2.94 1.52 -16.08
N LYS A 80 3.72 0.47 -16.35
CA LYS A 80 3.34 -0.60 -17.28
C LYS A 80 2.19 -1.43 -16.72
N SER A 81 2.21 -1.73 -15.41
CA SER A 81 1.12 -2.43 -14.73
C SER A 81 -0.18 -1.63 -14.77
N CYS A 82 -0.13 -0.31 -14.55
CA CYS A 82 -1.29 0.57 -14.67
C CYS A 82 -1.85 0.57 -16.10
N ILE A 83 -1.00 0.71 -17.12
CA ILE A 83 -1.41 0.65 -18.53
C ILE A 83 -2.10 -0.69 -18.85
N GLN A 84 -1.56 -1.82 -18.39
CA GLN A 84 -2.18 -3.14 -18.57
C GLN A 84 -3.51 -3.30 -17.82
N ALA A 85 -3.66 -2.63 -16.67
CA ALA A 85 -4.91 -2.57 -15.93
C ALA A 85 -5.94 -1.58 -16.51
N GLY A 86 -5.61 -0.84 -17.58
CA GLY A 86 -6.45 0.22 -18.12
C GLY A 86 -6.53 1.46 -17.22
N ILE A 87 -5.58 1.63 -16.29
CA ILE A 87 -5.46 2.78 -15.41
C ILE A 87 -4.58 3.82 -16.11
N GLU A 88 -5.09 5.04 -16.27
CA GLU A 88 -4.32 6.15 -16.85
C GLU A 88 -3.07 6.42 -16.02
N PHE A 89 -1.93 6.60 -16.70
CA PHE A 89 -0.66 6.89 -16.07
C PHE A 89 0.08 8.00 -16.82
N ASP A 90 0.12 9.21 -16.25
CA ASP A 90 0.98 10.30 -16.71
C ASP A 90 2.41 10.14 -16.17
N GLY A 91 3.37 9.98 -17.09
CA GLY A 91 4.79 9.92 -16.76
C GLY A 91 5.39 11.24 -16.27
N LYS A 92 4.70 12.38 -16.46
CA LYS A 92 5.15 13.69 -15.96
C LYS A 92 4.89 13.88 -14.46
N GLU A 93 3.82 13.27 -13.96
CA GLU A 93 3.44 13.28 -12.53
C GLU A 93 4.10 12.13 -11.75
N ALA A 94 4.72 11.18 -12.46
CA ALA A 94 5.52 10.13 -11.87
C ALA A 94 6.61 10.72 -10.95
N HIS A 95 6.94 10.00 -9.88
CA HIS A 95 7.90 10.41 -8.84
C HIS A 95 7.36 11.42 -7.80
N SER A 96 6.10 11.85 -7.93
CA SER A 96 5.39 12.44 -6.79
C SER A 96 4.86 11.32 -5.90
N ALA A 97 5.24 11.32 -4.62
CA ALA A 97 4.78 10.32 -3.65
C ALA A 97 3.24 10.25 -3.57
N LEU A 98 2.54 11.37 -3.76
CA LEU A 98 1.08 11.41 -3.78
C LEU A 98 0.53 10.65 -4.99
N TYR A 99 1.05 10.95 -6.18
CA TYR A 99 0.60 10.35 -7.44
C TYR A 99 0.90 8.85 -7.48
N ASP A 100 2.12 8.46 -7.11
CA ASP A 100 2.53 7.06 -7.04
C ASP A 100 1.69 6.28 -6.01
N THR A 101 1.34 6.89 -4.87
CA THR A 101 0.43 6.27 -3.88
C THR A 101 -0.97 6.08 -4.44
N GLN A 102 -1.53 7.08 -5.14
CA GLN A 102 -2.85 6.99 -5.75
C GLN A 102 -2.90 5.88 -6.82
N LYS A 103 -1.91 5.84 -7.72
CA LYS A 103 -1.83 4.80 -8.76
C LYS A 103 -1.59 3.42 -8.20
N THR A 104 -0.77 3.30 -7.15
CA THR A 104 -0.57 2.03 -6.45
C THR A 104 -1.85 1.55 -5.76
N ALA A 105 -2.63 2.45 -5.16
CA ALA A 105 -3.91 2.11 -4.54
C ALA A 105 -4.97 1.67 -5.57
N GLU A 106 -5.10 2.42 -6.68
CA GLU A 106 -5.97 2.05 -7.81
C GLU A 106 -5.61 0.66 -8.36
N LEU A 107 -4.33 0.42 -8.58
CA LEU A 107 -3.82 -0.86 -9.09
C LEU A 107 -4.08 -2.01 -8.12
N PHE A 108 -3.81 -1.84 -6.83
CA PHE A 108 -4.06 -2.84 -5.81
C PHE A 108 -5.54 -3.22 -5.74
N CYS A 109 -6.42 -2.21 -5.70
CA CYS A 109 -7.87 -2.43 -5.71
C CYS A 109 -8.33 -3.12 -7.00
N TYR A 110 -7.82 -2.73 -8.17
CA TYR A 110 -8.14 -3.38 -9.43
C TYR A 110 -7.79 -4.87 -9.41
N ILE A 111 -6.57 -5.22 -8.99
CA ILE A 111 -6.11 -6.61 -8.92
C ILE A 111 -7.03 -7.43 -8.01
N LEU A 112 -7.28 -6.97 -6.78
CA LEU A 112 -8.14 -7.70 -5.84
C LEU A 112 -9.58 -7.83 -6.33
N ASN A 113 -10.15 -6.78 -6.92
CA ASN A 113 -11.52 -6.81 -7.45
C ASN A 113 -11.66 -7.71 -8.68
N LYS A 114 -10.58 -7.96 -9.43
CA LYS A 114 -10.57 -8.93 -10.54
C LYS A 114 -10.39 -10.37 -10.07
N LEU A 115 -9.64 -10.57 -8.98
CA LEU A 115 -9.46 -11.89 -8.38
C LEU A 115 -10.67 -12.33 -7.56
N ALA A 116 -11.32 -11.39 -6.86
CA ALA A 116 -12.39 -11.68 -5.91
C ALA A 116 -13.58 -12.47 -6.49
N PRO A 117 -14.10 -12.21 -7.71
CA PRO A 117 -15.18 -13.01 -8.28
C PRO A 117 -14.81 -14.48 -8.41
N HIS A 118 -13.57 -14.78 -8.84
CA HIS A 118 -13.11 -16.16 -9.00
C HIS A 118 -12.68 -16.80 -7.67
N LEU A 119 -12.19 -16.00 -6.71
CA LEU A 119 -11.70 -16.49 -5.41
C LEU A 119 -12.84 -16.70 -4.40
N LEU A 120 -13.84 -15.80 -4.35
CA LEU A 120 -14.99 -15.91 -3.44
C LEU A 120 -15.89 -17.08 -3.80
N ASP A 121 -16.12 -17.34 -5.10
CA ASP A 121 -16.87 -18.51 -5.53
C ASP A 121 -16.19 -19.81 -5.07
N THR A 122 -14.85 -19.82 -4.93
CA THR A 122 -14.10 -21.01 -4.50
C THR A 122 -13.98 -21.09 -2.97
N LEU A 123 -13.85 -19.96 -2.27
CA LEU A 123 -13.69 -19.91 -0.80
C LEU A 123 -15.01 -20.02 -0.04
N VAL A 124 -16.14 -19.65 -0.67
CA VAL A 124 -17.49 -19.78 -0.09
C VAL A 124 -18.14 -21.11 -0.49
N ALA A 125 -17.66 -21.78 -1.55
CA ALA A 125 -18.14 -23.13 -1.90
C ALA A 125 -17.72 -24.22 -0.89
N ASP A 126 -16.73 -23.94 -0.04
CA ASP A 126 -16.24 -24.85 1.02
C ASP A 126 -16.62 -24.39 2.44
N GLN A 127 -17.66 -23.56 2.60
CA GLN A 127 -18.29 -23.25 3.91
C GLN A 127 -19.74 -23.70 3.99
#